data_AF-A0A7C1VY10-F1
#
_entry.id   AF-A0A7C1VY10-F1
#
_cell.length_a   1.000
_cell.length_b   1.000
_cell.length_c   1.000
_cell.angle_alpha   90.00
_cell.angle_beta   90.00
_cell.angle_gamma   90.00
#
_symmetry.space_group_name_H-M   'P 1'
#
loop_
_entity.id
_entity.type
_entity.pdbx_description
1 polymer ?
#
loop_
_entity_poly.entity_id
_entity_poly.type
_entity_poly.pdbx_seq_one_letter_code
_entity_poly.pdbx_strand_id
1 'polypeptide(L)' 'MRILTIDTSTALGSVALIEKGEVKGQFDLNLPLTHNQRLIRSLKCLLEFTAVAV' A
#
# COMPACT_ATOMS: atom_id res chain seq x y z
N MET A 1 -15.69 -7.68 3.43
CA MET A 1 -14.94 -7.48 2.18
C MET A 1 -13.64 -6.75 2.51
N ARG A 2 -12.53 -7.17 1.88
CA ARG A 2 -11.23 -6.49 1.95
C ARG A 2 -10.88 -5.97 0.56
N ILE A 3 -10.36 -4.76 0.47
CA ILE A 3 -9.92 -4.14 -0.78
C ILE A 3 -8.49 -3.66 -0.57
N LEU A 4 -7.59 -4.13 -1.42
CA LEU A 4 -6.21 -3.64 -1.51
C LEU A 4 -6.14 -2.68 -2.70
N THR A 5 -5.69 -1.45 -2.46
CA THR A 5 -5.64 -0.39 -3.46
C THR A 5 -4.19 -0.03 -3.76
N ILE A 6 -3.94 0.35 -5.02
CA ILE A 6 -2.63 0.76 -5.53
C ILE A 6 -2.86 1.95 -6.45
N ASP A 7 -2.13 3.03 -6.22
CA ASP A 7 -2.01 4.15 -7.16
C ASP A 7 -0.55 4.38 -7.51
N THR A 8 -0.26 4.45 -8.80
CA THR A 8 1.08 4.74 -9.35
C THR A 8 1.01 5.74 -10.50
N SER A 9 -0.11 6.47 -10.62
CA SER A 9 -0.36 7.44 -11.69
C SER A 9 0.52 8.70 -11.61
N THR A 10 1.12 8.96 -10.44
CA THR A 10 2.02 10.09 -10.18
C THR A 10 3.35 9.61 -9.61
N ALA A 11 4.35 10.50 -9.56
CA ALA A 11 5.66 10.19 -8.98
C ALA A 11 5.58 9.72 -7.52
N LEU A 12 4.57 10.14 -6.75
CA LEU A 12 4.36 9.77 -5.35
C LEU A 12 3.83 8.33 -5.23
N GLY A 13 2.67 8.04 -5.81
CA GLY A 13 1.98 6.75 -5.63
C GLY A 13 1.60 6.43 -4.17
N SER A 14 0.72 5.46 -3.99
CA SER A 14 0.23 5.05 -2.67
C SER A 14 -0.31 3.62 -2.67
N VAL A 15 -0.41 3.03 -1.48
CA VAL A 15 -1.07 1.75 -1.24
C VAL A 15 -1.94 1.85 0.02
N ALA A 16 -3.13 1.26 0.00
CA ALA A 16 -4.00 1.21 1.18
C ALA A 16 -4.84 -0.06 1.26
N LEU A 17 -5.13 -0.49 2.48
CA LEU A 17 -6.02 -1.61 2.77
C LEU A 17 -7.32 -1.07 3.39
N ILE A 18 -8.44 -1.43 2.77
CA ILE A 18 -9.78 -1.14 3.28
C ILE A 18 -10.40 -2.45 3.75
N GLU A 19 -10.89 -2.49 4.99
CA GLU A 19 -11.64 -3.62 5.53
C GLU A 19 -12.94 -3.13 6.16
N LYS A 20 -14.07 -3.72 5.74
CA LYS A 20 -15.41 -3.36 6.22
C LYS A 20 -15.75 -1.87 6.05
N GLY A 21 -15.23 -1.24 4.99
CA GLY A 21 -15.47 0.17 4.69
C GLY A 21 -14.52 1.14 5.41
N GLU A 22 -13.61 0.65 6.25
CA GLU A 22 -12.63 1.47 6.97
C GLU A 22 -11.23 1.31 6.40
N VAL A 23 -10.46 2.39 6.34
CA VAL A 23 -9.03 2.35 6.02
C VAL A 23 -8.28 1.75 7.22
N LYS A 24 -7.71 0.57 7.03
CA LYS A 24 -6.88 -0.10 8.05
C LYS A 24 -5.43 0.35 8.03
N GLY A 25 -4.95 0.79 6.87
CA GLY A 25 -3.62 1.36 6.72
C GLY A 25 -3.44 1.95 5.33
N GLN A 26 -2.56 2.94 5.23
CA GLN A 26 -2.14 3.58 3.99
C GLN A 26 -0.68 3.97 4.09
N PHE A 27 0.08 3.78 3.01
CA PHE A 27 1.41 4.35 2.84
C PHE A 27 1.48 5.20 1.57
N ASP A 28 1.98 6.42 1.72
CA ASP A 28 2.35 7.29 0.61
C ASP A 28 3.79 7.01 0.21
N LEU A 29 4.03 6.81 -1.08
CA LEU A 29 5.30 6.28 -1.58
C LEU A 29 6.22 7.37 -2.14
N ASN A 30 6.37 8.46 -1.39
CA ASN A 30 7.25 9.58 -1.73
C ASN A 30 8.73 9.26 -1.49
N LEU A 31 9.29 8.38 -2.32
CA LEU A 31 10.67 7.91 -2.22
C LEU A 31 11.41 8.18 -3.52
N PRO A 32 12.73 8.46 -3.47
CA PRO A 32 13.58 8.60 -4.66
C PRO A 32 13.90 7.23 -5.29
N LEU A 33 12.89 6.37 -5.42
CA LEU A 33 12.95 5.03 -6.01
C LEU A 33 11.87 4.92 -7.08
N THR A 34 12.12 4.12 -8.11
CA THR A 34 11.11 3.82 -9.14
C THR A 34 9.94 3.00 -8.56
N HIS A 35 8.79 3.00 -9.23
CA HIS A 35 7.58 2.34 -8.71
C HIS A 35 7.78 0.84 -8.48
N ASN A 36 8.40 0.14 -9.42
CA ASN A 36 8.69 -1.29 -9.32
C ASN A 36 9.66 -1.63 -8.16
N GLN A 37 10.61 -0.75 -7.83
CA GLN A 37 11.53 -0.95 -6.72
C GLN A 37 10.85 -0.87 -5.35
N ARG A 38 9.81 -0.04 -5.21
CA ARG A 38 9.16 0.22 -3.92
C ARG A 38 7.83 -0.51 -3.71
N LEU A 39 7.04 -0.73 -4.77
CA LEU A 39 5.65 -1.17 -4.66
C LEU A 39 5.47 -2.48 -3.88
N ILE A 40 6.17 -3.55 -4.28
CA ILE A 40 6.03 -4.87 -3.64
C ILE A 40 6.45 -4.82 -2.16
N ARG A 41 7.52 -4.07 -1.86
CA ARG A 41 7.98 -3.89 -0.49
C ARG A 41 6.92 -3.16 0.36
N SER A 42 6.35 -2.08 -0.17
CA SER A 42 5.31 -1.32 0.51
C SER A 42 4.04 -2.13 0.75
N LEU A 43 3.65 -2.99 -0.20
CA LEU A 43 2.52 -3.90 -0.03
C LEU A 43 2.77 -4.91 1.09
N LYS A 44 3.95 -5.54 1.13
CA LYS A 44 4.33 -6.46 2.21
C LYS A 44 4.29 -5.76 3.57
N CYS A 45 4.93 -4.59 3.67
CA CYS A 45 4.92 -3.81 4.90
C CYS A 45 3.50 -3.41 5.32
N LEU A 46 2.62 -3.07 4.37
CA LEU A 46 1.24 -2.68 4.68
C LEU A 46 0.44 -3.87 5.23
N LEU A 47 0.58 -5.04 4.62
CA LEU A 47 -0.11 -6.25 5.06
C LEU A 47 0.39 -6.71 6.43
N GLU A 48 1.70 -6.69 6.66
CA GLU A 48 2.31 -6.94 7.97
C GLU A 48 1.82 -5.93 9.02
N PHE A 49 1.83 -4.63 8.69
CA PHE A 49 1.37 -3.56 9.58
C PHE A 49 -0.11 -3.71 9.97
N THR A 50 -0.94 -4.18 9.04
CA THR A 50 -2.38 -4.39 9.26
C THR A 50 -2.72 -5.76 9.83
N ALA A 51 -1.71 -6.56 10.22
CA ALA A 51 -1.85 -7.92 10.73
C ALA A 51 -2.66 -8.84 9.79
N VAL A 52 -2.59 -8.57 8.49
CA VAL A 52 -3.11 -9.47 7.47
C VAL A 52 -2.01 -10.49 7.17
N ALA A 53 -2.31 -11.78 7.39
CA ALA A 53 -1.38 -12.85 7.03
C ALA A 53 -1.01 -12.74 5.53
N VAL A 54 0.29 -12.62 5.25
CA VAL A 54 0.89 -12.57 3.91
C VAL A 54 1.20 -13.98 3.44
#